data_AF-A0A089LR12-F1
#
_entry.id   AF-A0A089LR12-F1
#
_cell.length_a   1.000
_cell.length_b   1.000
_cell.length_c   1.000
_cell.angle_alpha   90.00
_cell.angle_beta   90.00
_cell.angle_gamma   90.00
#
_symmetry.space_group_name_H-M   'P 1'
#
loop_
_entity.id
_entity.type
_entity.pdbx_description
1 polymer ?
#
loop_
_entity_poly.entity_id
_entity_poly.type
_entity_poly.pdbx_seq_one_letter_code
_entity_poly.pdbx_strand_id
1 'polypeptide(L)' 'MNKVNWKSKLGSRKFWALIAGVATSILAAGGAGDDTTLKVTGIIGAVGSCVVYMLAEAYTDGKASGSDDTAE' A
#
# COMPACT_ATOMS: atom_id res chain seq x y z
N MET A 1 -19.82 13.22 9.59
CA MET A 1 -19.14 12.54 8.48
C MET A 1 -17.93 11.79 9.03
N ASN A 2 -17.89 10.46 8.89
CA ASN A 2 -16.75 9.69 9.40
C ASN A 2 -15.51 9.96 8.53
N LYS A 3 -14.40 10.41 9.14
CA LYS A 3 -13.12 10.57 8.43
C LYS A 3 -12.67 9.21 7.92
N VAL A 4 -12.36 9.13 6.63
CA VAL A 4 -11.76 7.92 6.03
C VAL A 4 -10.35 7.76 6.58
N ASN A 5 -10.07 6.62 7.22
CA ASN A 5 -8.75 6.30 7.76
C ASN A 5 -7.82 5.79 6.64
N TRP A 6 -7.24 6.73 5.89
CA TRP A 6 -6.38 6.43 4.75
C TRP A 6 -5.12 5.64 5.13
N LYS A 7 -4.54 5.88 6.32
CA LYS A 7 -3.38 5.12 6.80
C LYS A 7 -3.69 3.63 6.89
N SER A 8 -4.81 3.28 7.52
CA SER A 8 -5.24 1.87 7.61
C SER A 8 -5.52 1.24 6.25
N LYS A 9 -6.12 1.99 5.31
CA LYS A 9 -6.39 1.49 3.95
C LYS A 9 -5.12 1.28 3.13
N LEU A 10 -4.17 2.20 3.18
CA LEU A 10 -2.90 2.12 2.44
C LEU A 10 -1.97 1.03 2.98
N GLY A 11 -2.06 0.70 4.27
CA GLY A 11 -1.35 -0.45 4.86
C GLY A 11 -1.99 -1.81 4.55
N SER A 12 -3.16 -1.85 3.93
CA SER A 12 -3.89 -3.08 3.69
C SER A 12 -3.37 -3.84 2.47
N ARG A 13 -2.90 -5.07 2.68
CA ARG A 13 -2.55 -5.99 1.57
C ARG A 13 -3.72 -6.21 0.60
N LYS A 14 -4.96 -6.20 1.11
CA LYS A 14 -6.17 -6.36 0.28
C LYS A 14 -6.38 -5.18 -0.67
N PHE A 15 -6.02 -3.96 -0.25
CA PHE A 15 -6.12 -2.78 -1.09
C PHE A 15 -5.17 -2.88 -2.30
N TRP A 16 -3.90 -3.22 -2.04
CA TRP A 16 -2.91 -3.39 -3.11
C TRP A 16 -3.21 -4.57 -4.03
N ALA A 17 -3.73 -5.69 -3.50
CA ALA A 17 -4.18 -6.80 -4.32
C ALA A 17 -5.33 -6.41 -5.25
N LEU A 18 -6.29 -5.61 -4.78
CA LEU A 18 -7.38 -5.11 -5.62
C LEU A 18 -6.88 -4.14 -6.69
N ILE A 19 -5.95 -3.24 -6.36
CA ILE A 19 -5.33 -2.35 -7.36
C ILE A 19 -4.62 -3.16 -8.44
N ALA A 20 -3.82 -4.16 -8.05
CA ALA A 20 -3.12 -5.03 -8.99
C ALA A 20 -4.11 -5.80 -9.90
N GLY A 21 -5.19 -6.33 -9.32
CA GLY A 21 -6.24 -7.02 -10.07
C GLY A 21 -6.98 -6.10 -11.05
N VAL A 22 -7.36 -4.90 -10.62
CA VAL A 22 -8.03 -3.92 -11.48
C VAL A 22 -7.10 -3.47 -12.62
N ALA A 23 -5.85 -3.14 -12.31
CA ALA A 23 -4.87 -2.75 -13.32
C ALA A 23 -4.62 -3.87 -14.34
N THR A 24 -4.48 -5.12 -13.87
CA THR A 24 -4.34 -6.30 -14.74
C THR A 24 -5.56 -6.46 -15.64
N SER A 25 -6.77 -6.35 -15.10
CA SER A 25 -8.01 -6.47 -15.90
C SER A 25 -8.15 -5.36 -16.93
N ILE A 26 -7.77 -4.12 -16.61
CA ILE A 26 -7.80 -2.99 -17.55
C ILE A 26 -6.79 -3.23 -18.68
N LEU A 27 -5.58 -3.68 -18.35
CA LEU A 27 -4.54 -3.97 -19.35
C LEU A 27 -4.94 -5.12 -20.28
N ALA A 28 -5.48 -6.20 -19.71
CA ALA A 28 -6.00 -7.32 -20.48
C ALA A 28 -7.15 -6.89 -21.40
N ALA A 29 -8.11 -6.11 -20.90
CA ALA A 29 -9.22 -5.59 -21.70
C ALA A 29 -8.76 -4.62 -22.80
N GLY A 30 -7.67 -3.88 -22.57
CA GLY A 30 -7.05 -2.99 -23.54
C GLY A 30 -6.16 -3.70 -24.56
N GLY A 31 -6.00 -5.03 -24.49
CA GLY A 31 -5.16 -5.80 -25.41
C GLY A 31 -3.66 -5.66 -25.14
N ALA A 32 -3.25 -5.25 -23.94
CA ALA A 32 -1.84 -5.22 -23.57
C ALA A 32 -1.27 -6.64 -23.48
N GLY A 33 -0.04 -6.83 -23.99
CA GLY A 33 0.65 -8.11 -23.91
C GLY A 33 1.07 -8.49 -22.48
N ASP A 34 1.34 -9.78 -22.29
CA ASP A 34 1.69 -10.37 -20.98
C ASP A 34 2.89 -9.68 -20.31
N ASP A 35 3.91 -9.31 -21.09
CA ASP A 35 5.11 -8.62 -20.58
C ASP A 35 4.77 -7.24 -19.99
N THR A 36 3.93 -6.46 -20.67
CA THR A 36 3.46 -5.16 -20.16
C THR A 36 2.63 -5.33 -18.90
N THR A 37 1.72 -6.31 -18.90
CA THR A 37 0.86 -6.62 -17.74
C THR A 37 1.69 -7.04 -16.53
N LEU A 38 2.70 -7.89 -16.73
CA LEU A 38 3.61 -8.31 -15.68
C LEU A 38 4.42 -7.13 -15.13
N LYS A 39 4.94 -6.26 -16.00
CA LYS A 39 5.68 -5.05 -15.60
C LYS A 39 4.82 -4.13 -14.73
N VAL A 40 3.59 -3.85 -15.15
CA VAL A 40 2.69 -2.97 -14.38
C VAL A 40 2.33 -3.59 -13.03
N THR A 41 1.99 -4.88 -12.99
CA THR A 41 1.71 -5.58 -11.73
C THR A 41 2.94 -5.62 -10.81
N GLY A 42 4.14 -5.80 -11.37
CA GLY A 42 5.41 -5.72 -10.64
C GLY A 42 5.64 -4.33 -10.02
N ILE A 43 5.38 -3.26 -10.77
CA ILE A 43 5.47 -1.88 -10.27
C ILE A 43 4.49 -1.64 -9.13
N ILE A 44 3.24 -2.11 -9.26
CA ILE A 44 2.23 -2.00 -8.18
C ILE A 44 2.70 -2.72 -6.93
N GLY A 45 3.29 -3.91 -7.08
CA GLY A 45 3.88 -4.66 -5.96
C GLY A 45 5.02 -3.91 -5.27
N ALA A 46 5.94 -3.33 -6.05
CA ALA A 46 7.06 -2.56 -5.52
C ALA A 46 6.63 -1.28 -4.79
N VAL A 47 5.67 -0.53 -5.35
CA VAL A 47 5.13 0.65 -4.69
C VAL A 47 4.36 0.26 -3.43
N GLY A 48 3.53 -0.78 -3.50
CA GLY A 48 2.76 -1.26 -2.37
C GLY A 48 3.65 -1.74 -1.20
N SER A 49 4.76 -2.42 -1.49
CA SER A 49 5.71 -2.86 -0.46
C SER A 49 6.38 -1.67 0.24
N CYS A 50 6.84 -0.68 -0.53
CA CYS A 50 7.42 0.55 0.02
C CYS A 50 6.43 1.30 0.93
N VAL A 51 5.19 1.48 0.47
CA VAL A 51 4.16 2.18 1.27
C VAL A 51 3.86 1.42 2.56
N VAL A 52 3.67 0.10 2.49
CA VAL A 52 3.40 -0.72 3.69
C VAL A 52 4.58 -0.67 4.66
N TYR A 53 5.81 -0.71 4.17
CA TYR A 53 7.02 -0.60 4.99
C TYR A 53 7.09 0.75 5.72
N MET A 54 6.94 1.87 5.00
CA MET A 54 6.93 3.21 5.61
C MET A 54 5.82 3.37 6.66
N LEU A 55 4.65 2.78 6.43
CA LEU A 55 3.56 2.81 7.41
C LEU A 55 3.86 1.95 8.65
N ALA A 56 4.59 0.84 8.49
CA ALA A 56 5.03 0.00 9.60
C ALA A 56 6.09 0.69 10.46
N GLU A 57 7.04 1.39 9.83
CA GLU A 57 8.02 2.25 10.52
C GLU A 57 7.31 3.38 11.25
N ALA A 58 6.43 4.14 10.59
CA ALA A 58 5.69 5.24 11.21
C ALA A 58 4.81 4.79 12.39
N TYR A 59 4.29 3.55 12.37
CA TYR A 59 3.58 2.97 13.51
C TYR A 59 4.53 2.67 14.67
N THR A 60 5.72 2.16 14.39
CA THR A 60 6.75 1.86 15.40
C THR A 60 7.27 3.15 16.03
N ASP A 61 7.59 4.15 15.22
CA ASP A 61 8.09 5.46 15.71
C ASP A 61 7.05 6.20 16.54
N GLY A 62 5.77 6.18 16.10
CA GLY A 62 4.68 6.78 16.86
C GLY A 62 4.41 6.09 18.20
N LYS A 63 4.79 4.80 18.34
CA LYS A 63 4.77 4.11 19.63
C LYS A 63 5.98 4.46 20.49
N ALA A 64 7.16 4.58 19.89
CA ALA A 64 8.37 4.97 20.59
C ALA A 64 8.25 6.38 21.18
N SER A 65 7.70 7.34 20.43
CA SER A 65 7.49 8.72 20.89
C SER A 65 6.42 8.86 21.98
N GLY A 66 5.59 7.84 22.21
CA GLY A 66 4.61 7.81 23.29
C GLY A 66 5.15 7.26 24.61
N SER A 67 6.37 6.73 24.62
CA SER A 67 7.03 6.16 25.82
C SER A 67 7.96 7.14 26.53
N ASP A 68 8.22 8.32 25.95
CA ASP A 68 9.15 9.32 26.50
C ASP A 68 8.44 10.48 27.26
N ASP A 69 7.12 10.42 27.46
CA ASP A 69 6.34 11.49 28.12
C ASP A 69 5.72 11.05 29.48
N THR A 70 6.39 10.15 30.22
CA THR A 70 6.01 9.80 31.61
C THR A 70 7.22 9.62 32.53
N ALA A 71 8.32 10.31 32.24
CA ALA A 71 9.40 10.53 33.19
C ALA A 71 9.73 12.02 33.21
N GLU A 72 8.90 12.79 33.93
CA GLU A 72 9.25 13.80 34.96
C GLU A 72 7.97 14.32 35.61
#